data_AF-A0A530M0Q2-F1
#
_entry.id   AF-A0A530M0Q2-F1
#
_cell.length_a   1.000
_cell.length_b   1.000
_cell.length_c   1.000
_cell.angle_alpha   90.00
_cell.angle_beta   90.00
_cell.angle_gamma   90.00
#
_symmetry.space_group_name_H-M   'P 1'
#
loop_
_entity.id
_entity.type
_entity.pdbx_description
1 polymer ?
#
loop_
_entity_poly.entity_id
_entity_poly.type
_entity_poly.pdbx_seq_one_letter_code
_entity_poly.pdbx_strand_id
1 'polypeptide(L)' 'LDPYDFQEFPVIFWDLFGEQGHPIRATVSEMGPLLLSRLMNLSEAQEGIMNIAFRIADEEGLLLLDLKDLQALLANIA' A
#
# COMPACT_ATOMS: atom_id res chain seq x y z
N LEU A 1 20.13 -38.76 -5.87
CA LEU A 1 19.47 -37.45 -5.97
C LEU A 1 18.90 -37.39 -7.37
N ASP A 2 17.60 -37.16 -7.50
CA ASP A 2 16.97 -37.03 -8.81
C ASP A 2 17.48 -35.76 -9.52
N PRO A 3 17.50 -35.72 -10.87
CA PRO A 3 17.97 -34.56 -11.63
C PRO A 3 17.08 -33.34 -11.38
N TYR A 4 17.70 -32.16 -11.25
CA TYR A 4 16.97 -30.89 -11.21
C TYR A 4 16.63 -30.46 -12.64
N ASP A 5 15.33 -30.43 -12.96
CA ASP A 5 14.82 -29.93 -14.25
C ASP A 5 14.22 -28.53 -14.10
N PHE A 6 14.41 -27.69 -15.11
CA PHE A 6 13.78 -26.38 -15.19
C PHE A 6 12.28 -26.56 -15.50
N GLN A 7 11.43 -25.94 -14.69
CA GLN A 7 9.97 -25.93 -14.89
C GLN A 7 9.43 -24.50 -14.82
N GLU A 8 8.33 -24.26 -15.54
CA GLU A 8 7.62 -22.99 -15.51
C GLU A 8 6.73 -22.90 -14.26
N PHE A 9 6.66 -21.71 -13.68
CA PHE A 9 5.77 -21.39 -12.58
C PHE A 9 4.87 -20.22 -13.00
N PRO A 10 3.55 -20.41 -13.12
CA PRO A 10 2.67 -19.30 -13.46
C PRO A 10 2.68 -18.28 -12.32
N VAL A 11 2.93 -17.01 -12.67
CA VAL A 11 2.88 -15.88 -11.74
C VAL A 11 1.81 -14.89 -12.17
N ILE A 12 1.19 -14.24 -11.19
CA ILE A 12 0.24 -13.14 -11.43
C ILE A 12 0.86 -11.88 -10.88
N PHE A 13 0.94 -10.85 -11.71
CA PHE A 13 1.34 -9.51 -11.28
C PHE A 13 0.12 -8.76 -10.76
N TRP A 14 0.25 -8.31 -9.52
CA TRP A 14 -0.79 -7.55 -8.84
C TRP A 14 -0.53 -6.06 -9.03
N ASP A 15 -1.59 -5.32 -9.28
CA ASP A 15 -1.54 -3.89 -9.51
C ASP A 15 -2.39 -3.15 -8.48
N LEU A 16 -1.74 -2.18 -7.82
CA LEU A 16 -2.39 -1.30 -6.86
C LEU A 16 -3.35 -0.32 -7.53
N PHE A 17 -2.96 0.21 -8.69
CA PHE A 17 -3.72 1.23 -9.42
C PHE A 17 -4.75 0.63 -10.37
N GLY A 18 -4.63 -0.66 -10.67
CA GLY A 18 -5.57 -1.41 -11.52
C GLY A 18 -5.46 -1.08 -13.02
N GLU A 19 -4.30 -0.61 -13.48
CA GLU A 19 -4.04 -0.17 -14.85
C GLU A 19 -3.30 -1.23 -15.71
N GLN A 20 -2.34 -1.94 -15.13
CA GLN A 20 -1.35 -2.78 -15.81
C GLN A 20 -1.37 -4.26 -15.39
N GLY A 21 -2.13 -4.63 -14.35
CA GLY A 21 -2.15 -5.98 -13.80
C GLY A 21 -3.45 -6.35 -13.10
N HIS A 22 -3.43 -7.47 -12.37
CA HIS A 22 -4.60 -7.90 -11.60
C HIS A 22 -4.82 -6.95 -10.41
N PRO A 23 -5.98 -6.30 -10.27
CA PRO A 23 -6.19 -5.33 -9.20
C PRO A 23 -6.06 -5.98 -7.82
N ILE A 24 -5.36 -5.30 -6.92
CA ILE A 24 -5.32 -5.63 -5.49
C ILE A 24 -6.73 -5.48 -4.88
N ARG A 25 -7.11 -6.46 -4.05
CA ARG A 25 -8.34 -6.44 -3.26
C ARG A 25 -7.99 -6.29 -1.78
N ALA A 26 -7.39 -5.16 -1.44
CA ALA A 26 -7.05 -4.77 -0.07
C ALA A 26 -7.34 -3.27 0.09
N THR A 27 -7.73 -2.89 1.30
CA THR A 27 -7.93 -1.49 1.69
C THR A 27 -6.59 -0.80 1.97
N VAL A 28 -6.59 0.53 1.96
CA VAL A 28 -5.42 1.33 2.35
C VAL A 28 -5.01 1.05 3.80
N SER A 29 -5.97 0.87 4.70
CA SER A 29 -5.72 0.45 6.08
C SER A 29 -4.99 -0.90 6.17
N GLU A 30 -5.38 -1.89 5.36
CA GLU A 30 -4.72 -3.21 5.35
C GLU A 30 -3.29 -3.18 4.79
N MET A 31 -3.00 -2.29 3.84
CA MET A 31 -1.65 -2.11 3.31
C MET A 31 -0.72 -1.43 4.32
N GLY A 32 -1.24 -0.46 5.05
CA GLY A 32 -0.51 0.27 6.08
C GLY A 32 0.55 1.24 5.55
N PRO A 33 1.10 2.09 6.43
CA PRO A 33 1.95 3.21 6.06
C PRO A 33 3.29 2.78 5.45
N LEU A 34 3.88 1.67 5.91
CA LEU A 34 5.20 1.20 5.45
C LEU A 34 5.17 0.71 4.00
N LEU A 35 4.19 -0.13 3.65
CA LEU A 35 4.10 -0.67 2.29
C LEU A 35 3.79 0.45 1.30
N LEU A 36 2.85 1.34 1.64
CA LEU A 36 2.51 2.49 0.80
C LEU A 36 3.67 3.45 0.61
N SER A 37 4.45 3.71 1.66
CA SER A 37 5.65 4.56 1.56
C SER A 37 6.68 3.98 0.59
N ARG A 38 6.88 2.65 0.61
CA ARG A 38 7.77 1.97 -0.34
C ARG A 38 7.23 1.99 -1.76
N LEU A 39 5.94 1.72 -1.95
CA LEU A 39 5.30 1.72 -3.27
C LEU A 39 5.34 3.10 -3.94
N MET A 40 5.19 4.17 -3.16
CA MET A 40 5.27 5.55 -3.65
C MET A 40 6.69 6.12 -3.67
N ASN A 41 7.69 5.32 -3.23
CA ASN A 41 9.08 5.75 -3.11
C ASN A 41 9.25 7.06 -2.33
N LEU A 42 8.61 7.14 -1.16
CA LEU A 42 8.64 8.33 -0.30
C LEU A 42 10.04 8.53 0.32
N SER A 43 10.38 9.79 0.56
CA SER A 43 11.54 10.15 1.39
C SER A 43 11.31 9.82 2.86
N GLU A 44 12.37 9.75 3.67
CA GLU A 44 12.30 9.49 5.12
C GLU A 44 11.33 10.44 5.85
N ALA A 45 11.35 11.73 5.50
CA ALA A 45 10.45 12.71 6.08
C ALA A 45 8.98 12.44 5.68
N GLN A 46 8.72 12.06 4.44
CA GLN A 46 7.38 11.74 3.95
C GLN A 46 6.85 10.43 4.55
N GLU A 47 7.70 9.42 4.73
CA GLU A 47 7.36 8.20 5.48
C GLU A 47 7.01 8.53 6.93
N GLY A 48 7.75 9.44 7.57
CA GLY A 48 7.42 9.95 8.91
C GLY A 48 6.02 10.56 8.98
N ILE A 49 5.68 11.43 8.02
CA ILE A 49 4.33 12.04 7.91
C ILE A 49 3.26 10.96 7.66
N MET A 50 3.53 9.99 6.78
CA MET A 50 2.62 8.88 6.50
C MET A 50 2.29 8.07 7.75
N ASN A 51 3.30 7.74 8.56
CA ASN A 51 3.09 7.04 9.83
C ASN A 51 2.26 7.86 10.82
N ILE A 52 2.49 9.18 10.90
CA ILE A 52 1.69 10.06 11.76
C ILE A 52 0.24 10.13 11.29
N ALA A 53 0.00 10.26 9.98
CA ALA A 53 -1.34 10.30 9.41
C ALA A 53 -2.13 9.01 9.74
N PHE A 54 -1.52 7.84 9.54
CA PHE A 54 -2.15 6.56 9.90
C PHE A 54 -2.45 6.44 11.40
N ARG A 55 -1.56 6.91 12.27
CA ARG A 55 -1.83 6.95 13.71
C ARG A 55 -3.03 7.83 14.06
N ILE A 56 -3.16 9.00 13.42
CA ILE A 56 -4.31 9.89 13.60
C ILE A 56 -5.59 9.19 13.12
N ALA A 57 -5.55 8.53 11.96
CA ALA A 57 -6.69 7.77 11.46
C ALA A 57 -7.13 6.67 12.45
N ASP A 58 -6.19 5.93 13.04
CA ASP A 58 -6.48 4.90 14.04
C ASP A 58 -7.08 5.52 15.34
N GLU A 59 -6.53 6.64 15.81
CA GLU A 59 -7.02 7.36 17.00
C GLU A 59 -8.44 7.91 16.80
N GLU A 60 -8.77 8.37 15.60
CA GLU A 60 -10.08 8.89 15.22
C GLU A 60 -11.06 7.82 14.72
N GLY A 61 -10.62 6.56 14.58
CA GLY A 61 -11.44 5.46 14.07
C GLY A 61 -11.79 5.60 12.58
N LEU A 62 -10.96 6.30 11.80
CA LEU A 62 -11.12 6.48 10.37
C LEU A 62 -10.60 5.27 9.60
N LEU A 63 -11.49 4.55 8.93
CA LEU A 63 -11.12 3.45 8.05
C LEU A 63 -10.77 4.00 6.65
N LEU A 64 -9.52 3.79 6.23
CA LEU A 64 -9.03 4.22 4.91
C LEU A 64 -9.28 3.09 3.91
N LEU A 65 -10.30 3.22 3.08
CA LEU A 65 -10.69 2.20 2.11
C LEU A 65 -9.85 2.31 0.84
N ASP A 66 -9.67 3.54 0.35
CA ASP A 66 -8.97 3.81 -0.89
C ASP A 66 -7.99 5.00 -0.78
N LEU A 67 -7.30 5.31 -1.89
CA LEU A 67 -6.32 6.39 -1.93
C LEU A 67 -6.95 7.79 -1.81
N LYS A 68 -8.24 7.95 -2.09
CA LYS A 68 -8.95 9.23 -1.93
C LYS A 68 -9.16 9.54 -0.46
N ASP A 69 -9.46 8.52 0.35
CA ASP A 69 -9.55 8.67 1.80
C ASP A 69 -8.21 9.10 2.39
N LEU A 70 -7.11 8.48 1.96
CA LEU A 70 -5.76 8.87 2.38
C LEU A 70 -5.42 10.30 1.96
N GLN A 71 -5.76 10.71 0.73
CA GLN A 71 -5.56 12.09 0.29
C GLN A 71 -6.37 13.09 1.12
N ALA A 72 -7.63 12.78 1.43
CA ALA A 72 -8.48 13.62 2.27
C ALA A 72 -7.92 13.77 3.69
N LEU A 73 -7.42 12.67 4.28
CA LEU A 73 -6.75 12.70 5.58
C LEU A 73 -5.51 13.59 5.57
N LEU A 74 -4.63 13.42 4.57
CA LEU A 74 -3.42 14.24 4.44
C LEU A 74 -3.74 15.72 4.23
N ALA A 75 -4.81 16.04 3.50
CA ALA A 75 -5.27 17.41 3.31
C ALA A 75 -5.90 18.02 4.57
N ASN A 76 -6.51 17.20 5.44
CA ASN A 76 -7.10 17.64 6.70
C ASN A 76 -6.02 18.01 7.75
N ILE A 77 -4.87 17.33 7.72
CA ILE A 77 -3.77 17.57 8.68
C ILE A 77 -2.76 18.62 8.21
N ALA A 78 -2.87 19.12 6.97
CA ALA A 78 -1.92 20.04 6.33
C ALA A 78 -2.18 21.52 6.65
#